data_AF-A0A6P0M3N1-F1
#
_entry.id   AF-A0A6P0M3N1-F1
#
_cell.length_a   1.000
_cell.length_b   1.000
_cell.length_c   1.000
_cell.angle_alpha   90.00
_cell.angle_beta   90.00
_cell.angle_gamma   90.00
#
_symmetry.space_group_name_H-M   'P 1'
#
loop_
_entity.id
_entity.type
_entity.pdbx_description
1 polymer ?
#
loop_
_entity_poly.entity_id
_entity_poly.type
_entity_poly.pdbx_seq_one_letter_code
_entity_poly.pdbx_strand_id
1 'polypeptide(L)'
;MKRDLDYFIGERAEHLAIVYLTRSQDLVVERMKADYGLDMLVTILRDKLPTGRVFGVRIKGRDKAFNDIQREASLALSEQERNYFKDLPFPVCVLFFTMGDDRGYYRWLKYPSESNQSLHTLENNQWRSLDQEQVSQIIADVNAWYNRKHHSAA
;
A
#
# COMPACT_ATOMS: atom_id res chain seq x y z
N MET A 1 14.27 -10.03 26.41
CA MET A 1 12.97 -10.35 25.77
C MET A 1 12.55 -9.25 24.79
N LYS A 2 13.44 -8.81 23.88
CA LYS A 2 13.17 -7.75 22.88
C LYS A 2 12.65 -8.31 21.53
N ARG A 3 12.69 -9.64 21.36
CA ARG A 3 12.21 -10.34 20.15
C ARG A 3 10.68 -10.45 20.05
N ASP A 4 9.92 -10.01 21.06
CA ASP A 4 8.45 -10.11 21.06
C ASP A 4 7.71 -8.88 20.52
N LEU A 5 8.21 -7.66 20.82
CA LEU A 5 7.40 -6.46 20.59
C LEU A 5 7.33 -6.08 19.11
N ASP A 6 8.47 -6.05 18.41
CA ASP A 6 8.50 -5.67 16.99
C ASP A 6 7.74 -6.69 16.13
N TYR A 7 7.84 -7.98 16.48
CA TYR A 7 7.09 -9.06 15.84
C TYR A 7 5.58 -8.88 16.06
N PHE A 8 5.15 -8.65 17.31
CA PHE A 8 3.74 -8.41 17.63
C PHE A 8 3.18 -7.16 16.93
N ILE A 9 3.98 -6.09 16.85
CA ILE A 9 3.61 -4.85 16.14
C ILE A 9 3.42 -5.14 14.65
N GLY A 10 4.31 -5.91 14.03
CA GLY A 10 4.21 -6.33 12.63
C GLY A 10 2.92 -7.12 12.37
N GLU A 11 2.72 -8.21 13.11
CA GLU A 11 1.51 -9.06 13.01
C GLU A 11 0.21 -8.28 13.22
N ARG A 12 0.18 -7.37 14.21
CA ARG A 12 -1.01 -6.53 14.45
C ARG A 12 -1.24 -5.53 13.33
N ALA A 13 -0.18 -4.92 12.79
CA ALA A 13 -0.29 -4.02 11.63
C ALA A 13 -0.82 -4.75 10.40
N GLU A 14 -0.42 -6.00 10.17
CA GLU A 14 -0.97 -6.83 9.09
C GLU A 14 -2.46 -7.11 9.27
N HIS A 15 -2.89 -7.47 10.48
CA HIS A 15 -4.31 -7.68 10.75
C HIS A 15 -5.13 -6.40 10.54
N LEU A 16 -4.62 -5.25 10.96
CA LEU A 16 -5.25 -3.96 10.69
C LEU A 16 -5.33 -3.67 9.19
N ALA A 17 -4.27 -3.92 8.42
CA ALA A 17 -4.29 -3.75 6.97
C ALA A 17 -5.40 -4.57 6.32
N ILE A 18 -5.56 -5.83 6.72
CA ILE A 18 -6.64 -6.70 6.23
C ILE A 18 -8.00 -6.09 6.57
N VAL A 19 -8.22 -5.68 7.82
CA VAL A 19 -9.48 -5.06 8.25
C VAL A 19 -9.80 -3.81 7.43
N TYR A 20 -8.83 -2.93 7.21
CA TYR A 20 -9.05 -1.69 6.45
C TYR A 20 -9.34 -1.96 4.98
N LEU A 21 -8.59 -2.87 4.34
CA LEU A 21 -8.77 -3.19 2.92
C LEU A 21 -10.06 -3.96 2.67
N THR A 22 -10.39 -4.94 3.51
CA THR A 22 -11.58 -5.81 3.35
C THR A 22 -12.90 -5.15 3.73
N ARG A 23 -12.89 -3.90 4.21
CA ARG A 23 -14.11 -3.06 4.27
C ARG A 23 -14.69 -2.79 2.89
N SER A 24 -13.86 -2.82 1.84
CA SER A 24 -14.31 -2.78 0.47
C SER A 24 -14.65 -4.19 -0.01
N GLN A 25 -15.85 -4.36 -0.59
CA GLN A 25 -16.24 -5.60 -1.27
C GLN A 25 -15.58 -5.76 -2.64
N ASP A 26 -14.85 -4.75 -3.10
CA ASP A 26 -14.20 -4.72 -4.41
C ASP A 26 -12.74 -5.20 -4.35
N LEU A 27 -12.30 -5.80 -3.24
CA LEU A 27 -10.92 -6.23 -3.05
C LEU A 27 -10.83 -7.68 -2.59
N VAL A 28 -9.83 -8.40 -3.11
CA VAL A 28 -9.28 -9.63 -2.52
C VAL A 28 -7.86 -9.34 -2.06
N VAL A 29 -7.55 -9.71 -0.82
CA VAL A 29 -6.25 -9.48 -0.20
C VAL A 29 -5.54 -10.82 -0.01
N GLU A 30 -4.36 -10.96 -0.60
CA GLU A 30 -3.51 -12.14 -0.45
C GLU A 30 -2.24 -11.77 0.31
N ARG A 31 -1.95 -12.49 1.39
CA ARG A 31 -0.67 -12.37 2.10
C ARG A 31 0.44 -13.00 1.27
N MET A 32 1.54 -12.27 1.10
CA MET A 32 2.70 -12.80 0.40
C MET A 32 3.55 -13.65 1.36
N LYS A 33 3.86 -14.88 0.95
CA LYS A 33 4.69 -15.80 1.76
C LYS A 33 6.19 -15.54 1.64
N ALA A 34 6.60 -14.82 0.59
CA ALA A 34 7.99 -14.53 0.31
C ALA A 34 8.30 -13.08 0.64
N ASP A 35 9.36 -12.86 1.40
CA ASP A 35 9.82 -11.52 1.81
C ASP A 35 10.59 -10.84 0.68
N TYR A 36 9.89 -10.56 -0.42
CA TYR A 36 10.37 -9.70 -1.50
C TYR A 36 9.97 -8.24 -1.23
N GLY A 37 9.82 -7.83 0.03
CA GLY A 37 9.48 -6.44 0.38
C GLY A 37 8.03 -6.00 0.13
N LEU A 38 7.14 -6.93 -0.20
CA LEU A 38 5.69 -6.75 -0.21
C LEU A 38 5.06 -7.72 0.79
N ASP A 39 4.18 -7.22 1.63
CA ASP A 39 3.50 -8.04 2.66
C ASP A 39 2.17 -8.58 2.11
N MET A 40 1.51 -7.81 1.22
CA MET A 40 0.27 -8.23 0.57
C MET A 40 0.24 -7.87 -0.91
N LEU A 41 -0.45 -8.72 -1.67
CA LEU A 41 -0.89 -8.43 -3.03
C LEU A 41 -2.41 -8.29 -3.01
N VAL A 42 -2.91 -7.18 -3.54
CA VAL A 42 -4.34 -6.88 -3.53
C VAL A 42 -4.87 -6.90 -4.95
N THR A 43 -5.90 -7.70 -5.19
CA THR A 43 -6.60 -7.81 -6.48
C THR A 43 -7.91 -7.04 -6.43
N ILE A 44 -8.13 -6.18 -7.43
CA ILE A 44 -9.38 -5.43 -7.60
C ILE A 44 -10.41 -6.33 -8.28
N LEU A 45 -11.61 -6.36 -7.70
CA LEU A 45 -12.77 -7.04 -8.23
C LEU A 45 -13.65 -6.11 -9.05
N ARG A 46 -14.45 -6.69 -9.94
CA ARG A 46 -15.60 -6.08 -10.58
C ARG A 46 -16.71 -7.10 -10.61
N ASP A 47 -17.89 -6.73 -10.12
CA ASP A 47 -19.03 -7.65 -9.99
C ASP A 47 -18.66 -8.94 -9.24
N LYS A 48 -17.83 -8.80 -8.20
CA LYS A 48 -17.28 -9.89 -7.37
C LYS A 48 -16.34 -10.87 -8.10
N LEU A 49 -15.92 -10.55 -9.32
CA LEU A 49 -14.97 -11.34 -10.10
C LEU A 49 -13.60 -10.65 -10.18
N PRO A 50 -12.49 -11.40 -10.06
CA PRO A 50 -11.14 -10.85 -10.21
C PRO A 50 -10.93 -10.21 -11.59
N THR A 51 -10.46 -8.95 -11.61
CA THR A 51 -10.19 -8.24 -12.88
C THR A 51 -8.78 -8.47 -13.43
N GLY A 52 -7.90 -9.12 -12.65
CA GLY A 52 -6.46 -9.19 -12.92
C GLY A 52 -5.69 -7.89 -12.64
N ARG A 53 -6.38 -6.83 -12.19
CA ARG A 53 -5.75 -5.58 -11.77
C ARG A 53 -5.29 -5.71 -10.32
N VAL A 54 -4.01 -5.45 -10.08
CA VAL A 54 -3.37 -5.64 -8.78
C VAL A 54 -2.61 -4.41 -8.32
N PHE A 55 -2.44 -4.28 -7.01
CA PHE A 55 -1.44 -3.39 -6.42
C PHE A 55 -0.75 -4.08 -5.24
N GLY A 56 0.53 -3.76 -5.07
CA GLY A 56 1.33 -4.26 -3.96
C GLY A 56 1.16 -3.38 -2.73
N VAL A 57 1.19 -4.01 -1.55
CA VAL A 57 1.12 -3.33 -0.27
C VAL A 57 2.30 -3.74 0.59
N ARG A 58 3.03 -2.73 1.09
CA ARG A 58 3.96 -2.87 2.20
C ARG A 58 3.31 -2.35 3.47
N ILE A 59 3.59 -2.96 4.61
CA ILE A 59 2.98 -2.69 5.90
C ILE A 59 4.07 -2.29 6.87
N LYS A 60 3.79 -1.25 7.64
CA LYS A 60 4.63 -0.81 8.75
C LYS A 60 3.76 -0.62 9.98
N GLY A 61 4.30 -0.97 11.12
CA GLY A 61 3.68 -0.74 12.42
C GLY A 61 4.62 0.06 13.30
N ARG A 62 4.05 0.86 14.20
CA ARG A 62 4.78 1.36 15.37
C ARG A 62 3.89 1.31 16.60
N ASP A 63 4.52 1.22 17.76
CA ASP A 63 3.80 1.13 19.04
C ASP A 63 2.96 2.38 19.32
N LYS A 64 3.57 3.57 19.26
CA LYS A 64 2.95 4.82 19.71
C LYS A 64 2.14 5.54 18.63
N ALA A 65 1.08 6.23 19.01
CA ALA A 65 0.33 7.15 18.14
C ALA A 65 1.21 8.29 17.60
N PHE A 66 0.99 8.74 16.36
CA PHE A 66 1.63 9.95 15.79
C PHE A 66 0.97 11.23 16.32
N ASN A 67 1.79 12.23 16.66
CA ASN A 67 1.32 13.61 16.81
C ASN A 67 1.27 14.28 15.43
N ASP A 68 2.32 14.12 14.64
CA ASP A 68 2.39 14.54 13.24
C ASP A 68 3.09 13.49 12.39
N ILE A 69 2.30 12.74 11.61
CA ILE A 69 2.84 11.68 10.77
C ILE A 69 3.81 12.19 9.69
N GLN A 70 3.63 13.42 9.18
CA GLN A 70 4.50 13.94 8.12
C GLN A 70 5.93 14.12 8.61
N ARG A 71 6.09 14.47 9.88
CA ARG A 71 7.40 14.69 10.51
C ARG A 71 7.98 13.43 11.10
N GLU A 72 7.13 12.58 11.66
CA GLU A 72 7.57 11.44 12.47
C GLU A 72 7.71 10.14 11.66
N ALA A 73 6.92 9.94 10.60
CA ALA A 73 7.00 8.73 9.78
C ALA A 73 8.00 8.93 8.63
N SER A 74 9.27 8.68 8.93
CA SER A 74 10.28 8.57 7.88
C SER A 74 10.10 7.25 7.13
N LEU A 75 10.26 7.33 5.81
CA LEU A 75 10.42 6.15 4.97
C LEU A 75 11.64 6.37 4.10
N ALA A 76 12.77 5.87 4.59
CA ALA A 76 13.92 5.67 3.75
C ALA A 76 13.77 4.30 3.07
N LEU A 77 13.85 4.28 1.74
CA LEU A 77 14.08 3.07 0.98
C LEU A 77 15.57 3.02 0.64
N SER A 78 16.19 1.87 0.85
CA SER A 78 17.52 1.56 0.31
C SER A 78 17.50 1.62 -1.22
N GLU A 79 18.67 1.75 -1.84
CA GLU A 79 18.79 1.74 -3.31
C GLU A 79 18.24 0.44 -3.92
N GLN A 80 18.53 -0.70 -3.28
CA GLN A 80 18.02 -2.00 -3.67
C GLN A 80 16.48 -2.05 -3.63
N GLU A 81 15.85 -1.55 -2.56
CA GLU A 81 14.40 -1.48 -2.48
C GLU A 81 13.80 -0.55 -3.55
N ARG A 82 14.45 0.59 -3.82
CA ARG A 82 13.99 1.51 -4.89
C ARG A 82 14.04 0.83 -6.26
N ASN A 83 15.13 0.14 -6.57
CA ASN A 83 15.27 -0.60 -7.84
C ASN A 83 14.24 -1.72 -7.93
N TYR A 84 14.08 -2.50 -6.86
CA TYR A 84 13.06 -3.55 -6.79
C TYR A 84 11.65 -2.99 -7.06
N PHE A 85 11.22 -1.95 -6.33
CA PHE A 85 9.89 -1.38 -6.55
C PHE A 85 9.77 -0.75 -7.94
N LYS A 86 10.83 -0.11 -8.47
CA LYS A 86 10.86 0.47 -9.82
C LYS A 86 10.56 -0.57 -10.90
N ASP A 87 10.98 -1.82 -10.73
CA ASP A 87 10.82 -2.87 -11.73
C ASP A 87 9.47 -3.60 -11.65
N LEU A 88 8.71 -3.47 -10.55
CA LEU A 88 7.40 -4.11 -10.42
C LEU A 88 6.39 -3.64 -11.48
N PRO A 89 5.64 -4.52 -12.16
CA PRO A 89 4.80 -4.11 -13.27
C PRO A 89 3.45 -3.50 -12.85
N PHE A 90 3.28 -3.10 -11.58
CA PHE A 90 2.03 -2.62 -10.97
C PHE A 90 2.29 -1.55 -9.87
N PRO A 91 1.28 -0.74 -9.49
CA PRO A 91 1.38 0.24 -8.40
C PRO A 91 1.68 -0.39 -7.05
N VAL A 92 2.36 0.35 -6.17
CA VAL A 92 2.71 -0.13 -4.83
C VAL A 92 2.52 0.99 -3.81
N CYS A 93 1.86 0.69 -2.70
CA CYS A 93 1.72 1.59 -1.57
C CYS A 93 2.27 1.03 -0.27
N VAL A 94 2.49 1.91 0.69
CA VAL A 94 2.75 1.54 2.08
C VAL A 94 1.55 1.95 2.94
N LEU A 95 1.12 1.01 3.79
CA LEU A 95 0.21 1.25 4.90
C LEU A 95 1.02 1.32 6.19
N PHE A 96 0.79 2.35 6.99
CA PHE A 96 1.43 2.52 8.28
C PHE A 96 0.36 2.53 9.36
N PHE A 97 0.48 1.67 10.37
CA PHE A 97 -0.43 1.62 11.51
C PHE A 97 0.26 1.99 12.82
N THR A 98 -0.48 2.67 13.70
CA THR A 98 -0.08 2.96 15.08
C THR A 98 -0.84 2.08 16.06
N MET A 99 -0.14 1.33 16.91
CA MET A 99 -0.78 0.36 17.81
C MET A 99 -1.50 0.99 19.00
N GLY A 100 -1.10 2.22 19.37
CA GLY A 100 -1.68 2.94 20.51
C GLY A 100 -3.11 3.43 20.26
N ASP A 101 -3.53 3.58 19.01
CA ASP A 101 -4.85 4.10 18.62
C ASP A 101 -5.45 3.45 17.36
N ASP A 102 -4.79 2.41 16.83
CA ASP A 102 -5.16 1.67 15.62
C ASP A 102 -5.36 2.53 14.37
N ARG A 103 -4.83 3.76 14.34
CA ARG A 103 -4.94 4.63 13.16
C ARG A 103 -4.05 4.11 12.03
N GLY A 104 -4.65 4.04 10.85
CA GLY A 104 -3.97 3.71 9.61
C GLY A 104 -3.60 4.97 8.83
N TYR A 105 -2.50 4.87 8.10
CA TYR A 105 -2.01 5.92 7.22
C TYR A 105 -1.45 5.31 5.94
N TYR A 106 -1.39 6.13 4.91
CA TYR A 106 -1.18 5.69 3.56
C TYR A 106 -0.26 6.61 2.77
N ARG A 107 0.60 6.03 1.95
CA ARG A 107 1.20 6.72 0.80
C ARG A 107 1.64 5.75 -0.29
N TRP A 108 1.74 6.26 -1.51
CA TRP A 108 2.33 5.52 -2.64
C TRP A 108 3.86 5.38 -2.49
N LEU A 109 4.36 4.16 -2.67
CA LEU A 109 5.78 3.88 -2.94
C LEU A 109 6.09 4.00 -4.43
N LYS A 110 5.11 3.60 -5.23
CA LYS A 110 5.14 3.62 -6.68
C LYS A 110 3.78 4.13 -7.16
N TYR A 111 3.79 5.39 -7.58
CA TYR A 111 2.58 6.16 -7.84
C TYR A 111 1.98 5.85 -9.22
N PRO A 112 0.66 5.58 -9.32
CA PRO A 112 -0.07 5.54 -10.58
C PRO A 112 -0.25 6.95 -11.17
N SER A 113 0.79 7.50 -11.81
CA SER A 113 0.81 8.86 -12.36
C SER A 113 -0.30 9.18 -13.35
N GLU A 114 -0.77 10.43 -13.34
CA GLU A 114 -1.72 10.99 -14.31
C GLU A 114 -1.05 11.39 -15.63
N SER A 115 0.22 11.82 -15.61
CA SER A 115 0.82 12.54 -16.74
C SER A 115 1.54 11.65 -17.75
N ASN A 116 1.88 10.41 -17.40
CA ASN A 116 2.50 9.43 -18.30
C ASN A 116 2.21 8.00 -17.82
N GLN A 117 2.24 7.03 -18.74
CA GLN A 117 2.06 5.59 -18.44
C GLN A 117 3.12 5.01 -17.47
N SER A 118 4.12 5.80 -17.12
CA SER A 118 5.18 5.44 -16.20
C SER A 118 4.77 5.63 -14.75
N LEU A 119 5.06 4.61 -13.95
CA LEU A 119 4.96 4.67 -12.50
C LEU A 119 6.12 5.54 -11.97
N HIS A 120 5.83 6.52 -11.11
CA HIS A 120 6.85 7.40 -10.53
C HIS A 120 7.24 6.97 -9.11
N THR A 121 8.52 7.12 -8.78
CA THR A 121 9.08 6.81 -7.46
C THR A 121 9.17 8.08 -6.59
N LEU A 122 8.25 8.18 -5.63
CA LEU A 122 8.39 8.65 -4.24
C LEU A 122 8.85 10.05 -3.78
N GLU A 123 9.28 11.02 -4.59
CA GLU A 123 9.91 12.19 -3.94
C GLU A 123 8.97 13.17 -3.18
N ASN A 124 7.67 13.23 -3.46
CA ASN A 124 6.80 14.27 -2.85
C ASN A 124 5.41 13.79 -2.35
N ASN A 125 5.19 12.50 -2.11
CA ASN A 125 3.87 12.05 -1.67
C ASN A 125 3.69 12.13 -0.14
N GLN A 126 2.78 12.99 0.30
CA GLN A 126 2.42 13.18 1.70
C GLN A 126 1.67 11.97 2.25
N TRP A 127 1.86 11.68 3.53
CA TRP A 127 1.04 10.69 4.22
C TRP A 127 -0.42 11.15 4.26
N ARG A 128 -1.36 10.23 4.07
CA ARG A 128 -2.80 10.46 4.19
C ARG A 128 -3.37 9.55 5.28
N SER A 129 -4.45 9.97 5.91
CA SER A 129 -5.23 9.06 6.77
C SER A 129 -5.75 7.91 5.92
N LEU A 130 -5.69 6.68 6.44
CA LEU A 130 -6.32 5.54 5.81
C LEU A 130 -7.70 5.37 6.43
N ASP A 131 -8.73 5.57 5.63
CA ASP A 131 -10.13 5.31 5.94
C ASP A 131 -10.82 4.69 4.70
N GLN A 132 -12.13 4.48 4.78
CA GLN A 132 -12.88 3.86 3.70
C GLN A 132 -12.85 4.70 2.41
N GLU A 133 -12.94 6.02 2.52
CA GLU A 133 -12.87 6.91 1.37
C GLU A 133 -11.49 6.82 0.70
N GLN A 134 -10.43 6.81 1.51
CA GLN A 134 -9.08 6.68 0.99
C GLN A 134 -8.83 5.29 0.35
N VAL A 135 -9.42 4.21 0.86
CA VAL A 135 -9.40 2.89 0.21
C VAL A 135 -10.10 2.92 -1.14
N SER A 136 -11.28 3.54 -1.23
CA SER A 136 -11.99 3.74 -2.51
C SER A 136 -11.15 4.57 -3.49
N GLN A 137 -10.45 5.60 -3.02
CA GLN A 137 -9.56 6.39 -3.87
C GLN A 137 -8.36 5.58 -4.37
N ILE A 138 -7.74 4.73 -3.54
CA ILE A 138 -6.67 3.82 -3.97
C ILE A 138 -7.15 2.93 -5.12
N ILE A 139 -8.35 2.35 -4.99
CA ILE A 139 -8.97 1.51 -6.03
C ILE A 139 -9.18 2.32 -7.32
N ALA A 140 -9.69 3.54 -7.21
CA ALA A 140 -9.91 4.44 -8.35
C ALA A 140 -8.60 4.78 -9.07
N ASP A 141 -7.56 5.16 -8.33
CA ASP A 141 -6.24 5.50 -8.85
C ASP A 141 -5.61 4.33 -9.63
N VAL A 142 -5.65 3.12 -9.04
CA VAL A 142 -5.13 1.89 -9.68
C VAL A 142 -5.92 1.56 -10.94
N ASN A 143 -7.26 1.61 -10.87
CA ASN A 143 -8.11 1.37 -12.02
C ASN A 143 -7.83 2.36 -13.17
N ALA A 144 -7.66 3.64 -12.85
CA ALA A 144 -7.37 4.67 -13.83
C ALA A 144 -6.03 4.41 -14.53
N TRP A 145 -5.00 3.98 -13.77
CA TRP A 145 -3.71 3.62 -14.34
C TRP A 145 -3.79 2.40 -15.27
N TYR A 146 -4.48 1.32 -14.87
CA TYR A 146 -4.69 0.16 -15.73
C TYR A 146 -5.45 0.52 -17.00
N ASN A 147 -6.50 1.35 -16.88
CA ASN A 147 -7.25 1.82 -18.04
C ASN A 147 -6.32 2.51 -19.05
N ARG A 148 -5.46 3.44 -18.60
CA ARG A 148 -4.50 4.13 -19.47
C ARG A 148 -3.51 3.16 -20.13
N LYS A 149 -2.97 2.20 -19.39
CA LYS A 149 -2.02 1.20 -19.90
C LYS A 149 -2.60 0.31 -21.01
N HIS A 150 -3.89 0.01 -20.97
CA HIS A 150 -4.55 -0.78 -22.02
C HIS A 150 -4.85 0.05 -23.28
N HIS A 151 -5.14 1.35 -23.14
CA HIS A 151 -5.45 2.22 -24.29
C HIS A 151 -4.22 2.60 -25.12
N SER A 152 -3.01 2.38 -24.61
CA SER A 152 -1.76 2.68 -25.31
C SER A 152 -1.14 1.49 -26.06
N ALA A 153 -1.75 0.31 -25.96
CA ALA A 153 -1.30 -0.92 -26.62
C ALA A 153 -2.14 -1.26 -27.86
N ALA A 154 -3.07 -0.39 -28.25
CA ALA A 154 -3.91 -0.48 -29.46
C ALA A 154 -3.53 0.68 -30.39
#